data_AF-A0A7C8E5L0-F1
#
_entry.id   AF-A0A7C8E5L0-F1
#
_cell.length_a   1.000
_cell.length_b   1.000
_cell.length_c   1.000
_cell.angle_alpha   90.00
_cell.angle_beta   90.00
_cell.angle_gamma   90.00
#
_symmetry.space_group_name_H-M   'P 1'
#
loop_
_entity.id
_entity.type
_entity.pdbx_description
1 polymer ?
#
loop_
_entity_poly.entity_id
_entity_poly.type
_entity_poly.pdbx_seq_one_letter_code
_entity_poly.pdbx_strand_id
1 'polypeptide(L)'
;MNKKERFNAVRKMQVPDYMPVWPRALSQMIYATGWLLPDVTGKDWYDSDKCAEAVLWNLRNLNYDVAIPCYTDRAFGVPVIGGEIEIPVKFGMSVGAEENKQIKDRDD
;
A
#
# COMPACT_ATOMS: atom_id res chain seq x y z
N MET A 1 -14.85 22.25 -2.11
CA MET A 1 -14.06 22.01 -3.34
C MET A 1 -14.25 20.59 -3.82
N ASN A 2 -14.08 20.32 -5.12
CA ASN A 2 -14.02 18.94 -5.62
C ASN A 2 -12.64 18.31 -5.34
N LYS A 3 -12.51 16.99 -5.53
CA LYS A 3 -11.28 16.23 -5.23
C LYS A 3 -10.05 16.81 -5.97
N LYS A 4 -10.22 17.19 -7.24
CA LYS A 4 -9.17 17.75 -8.09
C LYS A 4 -8.73 19.14 -7.62
N GLU A 5 -9.68 20.00 -7.29
CA GLU A 5 -9.43 21.33 -6.72
C GLU A 5 -8.68 21.23 -5.39
N ARG A 6 -9.11 20.33 -4.51
CA ARG A 6 -8.48 20.08 -3.20
C ARG A 6 -7.03 19.64 -3.34
N PHE A 7 -6.76 18.65 -4.20
CA PHE A 7 -5.39 18.19 -4.46
C PHE A 7 -4.51 19.31 -5.05
N ASN A 8 -5.06 20.10 -5.98
CA ASN A 8 -4.35 21.23 -6.58
C ASN A 8 -4.07 22.35 -5.57
N ALA A 9 -4.95 22.61 -4.61
CA ALA A 9 -4.72 23.59 -3.55
C ALA A 9 -3.48 23.21 -2.73
N VAL A 10 -3.35 21.94 -2.32
CA VAL A 10 -2.17 21.43 -1.63
C VAL A 10 -0.90 21.62 -2.47
N ARG A 11 -0.93 21.25 -3.76
CA ARG A 11 0.23 21.42 -4.66
C ARG A 11 0.66 22.87 -4.85
N LYS A 12 -0.26 23.82 -4.70
CA LYS A 12 -0.03 25.26 -4.83
C LYS A 12 0.25 25.93 -3.48
N MET A 13 0.39 25.17 -2.39
CA MET A 13 0.55 25.70 -1.03
C MET A 13 -0.61 26.62 -0.60
N GLN A 14 -1.82 26.32 -1.08
CA GLN A 14 -3.07 26.98 -0.69
C GLN A 14 -3.81 26.12 0.32
N VAL A 15 -4.66 26.75 1.15
CA VAL A 15 -5.46 26.05 2.17
C VAL A 15 -6.59 25.25 1.48
N PRO A 16 -6.62 23.91 1.61
CA PRO A 16 -7.74 23.11 1.13
C PRO A 16 -8.93 23.15 2.12
N ASP A 17 -10.09 22.64 1.73
CA ASP A 17 -11.29 22.52 2.59
C ASP A 17 -11.09 21.41 3.63
N TYR A 18 -10.30 20.39 3.29
CA TYR A 18 -9.68 19.43 4.19
C TYR A 18 -8.48 18.78 3.52
N MET A 19 -7.63 18.09 4.28
CA MET A 19 -6.48 17.37 3.73
C MET A 19 -6.94 16.20 2.83
N PRO A 20 -6.45 16.08 1.59
CA PRO A 20 -6.77 14.93 0.75
C PRO A 20 -6.46 13.61 1.46
N VAL A 21 -7.32 12.62 1.28
CA VAL A 21 -7.19 11.28 1.88
C VAL A 21 -6.85 10.25 0.80
N TRP A 22 -5.91 9.37 1.10
CA TRP A 22 -5.50 8.27 0.23
C TRP A 22 -5.05 7.07 1.08
N PRO A 23 -5.02 5.85 0.52
CA PRO A 23 -4.61 4.69 1.28
C PRO A 23 -3.10 4.76 1.56
N ARG A 24 -2.73 4.74 2.83
CA ARG A 24 -1.32 4.69 3.25
C ARG A 24 -0.72 3.30 3.00
N ALA A 25 -1.49 2.26 3.29
CA ALA A 25 -1.13 0.88 2.98
C ALA A 25 -1.92 0.45 1.73
N LEU A 26 -1.23 0.33 0.59
CA LEU A 26 -1.88 0.00 -0.68
C LEU A 26 -2.56 -1.37 -0.67
N SER A 27 -2.13 -2.27 0.22
CA SER A 27 -2.72 -3.60 0.41
C SER A 27 -4.14 -3.52 0.94
N GLN A 28 -4.50 -2.45 1.66
CA GLN A 28 -5.88 -2.20 2.09
C GLN A 28 -6.82 -2.11 0.89
N MET A 29 -6.34 -1.60 -0.25
CA MET A 29 -7.18 -1.50 -1.45
C MET A 29 -7.54 -2.88 -2.00
N ILE A 30 -6.59 -3.83 -1.96
CA ILE A 30 -6.76 -5.21 -2.42
C ILE A 30 -7.67 -5.97 -1.46
N TYR A 31 -7.44 -5.86 -0.15
CA TYR A 31 -8.27 -6.56 0.83
C TYR A 31 -9.70 -6.02 0.88
N ALA A 32 -9.92 -4.74 0.55
CA ALA A 32 -11.26 -4.17 0.50
C ALA A 32 -12.14 -4.75 -0.63
N THR A 33 -11.53 -5.35 -1.67
CA THR A 33 -12.28 -6.09 -2.72
C THR A 33 -12.52 -7.55 -2.37
N GLY A 34 -12.02 -8.02 -1.21
CA GLY A 34 -12.06 -9.43 -0.80
C GLY A 34 -10.95 -10.29 -1.42
N TRP A 35 -10.03 -9.70 -2.17
CA TRP A 35 -8.85 -10.39 -2.70
C TRP A 35 -7.71 -10.43 -1.70
N LEU A 36 -6.77 -11.33 -1.95
CA LEU A 36 -5.50 -11.44 -1.24
C LEU A 36 -4.34 -10.97 -2.14
N LEU A 37 -3.17 -10.67 -1.56
CA LEU A 37 -2.00 -10.28 -2.34
C LEU A 37 -1.59 -11.32 -3.39
N PRO A 38 -1.62 -12.64 -3.12
CA PRO A 38 -1.34 -13.66 -4.13
C PRO A 38 -2.34 -13.67 -5.31
N ASP A 39 -3.50 -13.01 -5.19
CA ASP A 39 -4.46 -12.90 -6.30
C ASP A 39 -4.08 -11.82 -7.32
N VAL A 40 -3.19 -10.89 -6.96
CA VAL A 40 -2.87 -9.70 -7.76
C VAL A 40 -1.39 -9.51 -8.05
N THR A 41 -0.51 -10.19 -7.32
CA THR A 41 0.94 -10.13 -7.57
C THR A 41 1.61 -11.45 -7.18
N GLY A 42 2.69 -11.74 -7.89
CA GLY A 42 3.60 -12.85 -7.65
C GLY A 42 5.06 -12.39 -7.62
N LYS A 43 5.97 -13.37 -7.68
CA LYS A 43 7.42 -13.11 -7.76
C LYS A 43 7.83 -12.39 -9.05
N ASP A 44 7.23 -12.78 -10.17
CA ASP A 44 7.59 -12.36 -11.52
C ASP A 44 6.37 -11.87 -12.33
N TRP A 45 5.21 -11.77 -11.70
CA TRP A 45 3.98 -11.35 -12.35
C TRP A 45 3.20 -10.35 -11.50
N TYR A 46 2.42 -9.54 -12.20
CA TYR A 46 1.59 -8.49 -11.64
C TYR A 46 0.30 -8.38 -12.44
N ASP A 47 -0.85 -8.52 -11.78
CA ASP A 47 -2.16 -8.33 -12.42
C ASP A 47 -2.55 -6.86 -12.35
N SER A 48 -2.20 -6.13 -13.42
CA SER A 48 -2.48 -4.70 -13.54
C SER A 48 -3.98 -4.40 -13.56
N ASP A 49 -4.80 -5.30 -14.07
CA ASP A 49 -6.23 -5.08 -14.28
C ASP A 49 -6.95 -5.17 -12.93
N LYS A 50 -6.66 -6.20 -12.13
CA LYS A 50 -7.17 -6.29 -10.76
C LYS A 50 -6.69 -5.12 -9.92
N CYS A 51 -5.42 -4.72 -10.03
CA CYS A 51 -4.94 -3.56 -9.27
C CYS A 51 -5.67 -2.27 -9.65
N ALA A 52 -5.91 -2.03 -10.94
CA ALA A 52 -6.68 -0.88 -11.39
C ALA A 52 -8.14 -0.95 -10.88
N GLU A 53 -8.75 -2.12 -10.91
CA GLU A 53 -10.10 -2.35 -10.37
C GLU A 53 -10.16 -2.05 -8.87
N ALA A 54 -9.20 -2.55 -8.08
CA ALA A 54 -9.12 -2.27 -6.65
C ALA A 54 -8.99 -0.77 -6.37
N VAL A 55 -8.15 -0.04 -7.11
CA VAL A 55 -7.99 1.41 -6.98
C VAL A 55 -9.31 2.13 -7.25
N LEU A 56 -9.98 1.79 -8.36
CA LEU A 56 -11.27 2.38 -8.73
C LEU A 56 -12.37 2.05 -7.72
N TRP A 57 -12.38 0.82 -7.20
CA TRP A 57 -13.30 0.42 -6.14
C TRP A 57 -13.12 1.29 -4.90
N ASN A 58 -11.89 1.54 -4.48
CA ASN A 58 -11.59 2.35 -3.30
C ASN A 58 -12.00 3.82 -3.48
N LEU A 59 -11.80 4.39 -4.67
CA LEU A 59 -12.28 5.75 -4.99
C LEU A 59 -13.81 5.88 -4.88
N ARG A 60 -14.53 4.84 -5.30
CA ARG A 60 -16.00 4.80 -5.30
C ARG A 60 -16.59 4.55 -3.92
N ASN A 61 -15.99 3.64 -3.15
CA ASN A 61 -16.58 3.13 -1.91
C ASN A 61 -16.01 3.78 -0.63
N LEU A 62 -14.72 4.15 -0.63
CA LEU A 62 -14.05 4.76 0.54
C LEU A 62 -13.85 6.27 0.40
N ASN A 63 -14.34 6.83 -0.71
CA ASN A 63 -14.29 8.27 -1.01
C ASN A 63 -12.88 8.89 -0.98
N TYR A 64 -11.82 8.12 -1.26
CA TYR A 64 -10.46 8.66 -1.36
C TYR A 64 -10.33 9.75 -2.43
N ASP A 65 -9.42 10.69 -2.20
CA ASP A 65 -9.18 11.86 -3.05
C ASP A 65 -8.17 11.57 -4.17
N VAL A 66 -7.32 10.56 -3.99
CA VAL A 66 -6.19 10.27 -4.89
C VAL A 66 -6.25 8.81 -5.36
N ALA A 67 -6.11 8.62 -6.66
CA ALA A 67 -5.88 7.32 -7.28
C ALA A 67 -4.36 7.05 -7.32
N ILE A 68 -3.91 5.95 -6.74
CA ILE A 68 -2.54 5.47 -6.89
C ILE A 68 -2.64 4.24 -7.81
N PRO A 69 -2.33 4.35 -9.11
CA PRO A 69 -2.69 3.35 -10.13
C PRO A 69 -1.80 2.10 -10.10
N CYS A 70 -1.11 1.86 -8.99
CA CYS A 70 -0.27 0.69 -8.80
C CYS A 70 -0.40 0.18 -7.37
N TYR A 71 -0.22 -1.12 -7.21
CA TYR A 71 0.11 -1.71 -5.92
C TYR A 71 1.64 -1.78 -5.84
N THR A 72 2.21 -1.24 -4.76
CA THR A 72 3.63 -1.41 -4.44
C THR A 72 3.73 -1.87 -3.00
N ASP A 73 4.40 -3.00 -2.79
CA ASP A 73 4.73 -3.44 -1.45
C ASP A 73 6.03 -2.75 -1.00
N ARG A 74 5.96 -2.00 0.10
CA ARG A 74 7.12 -1.26 0.61
C ARG A 74 7.85 -1.96 1.75
N ALA A 75 7.33 -3.10 2.26
CA ALA A 75 7.97 -3.77 3.41
C ALA A 75 7.46 -5.19 3.76
N PHE A 76 6.48 -5.78 3.08
CA PHE A 76 6.07 -7.17 3.36
C PHE A 76 6.84 -8.13 2.46
N GLY A 77 7.86 -8.77 3.04
CA GLY A 77 8.77 -9.65 2.31
C GLY A 77 9.96 -8.87 1.78
N VAL A 78 10.87 -8.44 2.67
CA VAL A 78 12.23 -8.06 2.28
C VAL A 78 13.02 -9.37 2.12
N PRO A 79 13.14 -9.96 0.92
CA PRO A 79 14.14 -10.98 0.75
C PRO A 79 15.52 -10.35 0.93
N VAL A 80 16.49 -11.16 1.35
CA VAL A 80 17.90 -10.80 1.20
C VAL A 80 18.16 -10.34 -0.24
N ILE A 81 19.08 -9.39 -0.43
CA ILE A 81 19.47 -8.95 -1.79
C ILE A 81 19.89 -10.18 -2.59
N GLY A 82 19.21 -10.44 -3.71
CA GLY A 82 19.40 -11.64 -4.55
C GLY A 82 18.52 -12.85 -4.20
N GLY A 83 17.64 -12.74 -3.20
CA GLY A 83 16.66 -13.75 -2.82
C GLY A 83 15.31 -13.60 -3.54
N GLU A 84 14.39 -14.52 -3.26
CA GLU A 84 13.06 -14.55 -3.85
C GLU A 84 12.03 -13.89 -2.94
N ILE A 85 11.16 -13.04 -3.48
CA ILE A 85 10.08 -12.42 -2.71
C ILE A 85 9.09 -13.51 -2.29
N GLU A 86 8.99 -13.77 -0.99
CA GLU A 86 7.93 -14.60 -0.42
C GLU A 86 6.70 -13.75 -0.15
N ILE A 87 5.59 -14.05 -0.81
CA ILE A 87 4.32 -13.36 -0.57
C ILE A 87 3.66 -14.01 0.65
N PRO A 88 3.49 -13.29 1.77
CA PRO A 88 2.90 -13.87 2.95
C PRO A 88 1.42 -14.21 2.71
N VAL A 89 1.04 -15.46 3.04
CA VAL A 89 -0.34 -15.94 3.00
C VAL A 89 -1.17 -15.55 4.24
N LYS A 90 -0.56 -14.89 5.23
CA LYS A 90 -1.20 -14.39 6.45
C LYS A 90 -0.70 -12.98 6.76
N PHE A 91 -1.58 -12.12 7.29
CA PHE A 91 -1.23 -10.78 7.74
C PHE A 91 -0.14 -10.84 8.80
N GLY A 92 1.06 -10.37 8.46
CA GLY A 92 1.94 -9.81 9.47
C GLY A 92 1.36 -8.47 9.86
N MET A 93 0.89 -8.32 11.11
CA MET A 93 0.92 -6.99 11.72
C MET A 93 2.34 -6.44 11.54
N SER A 94 2.48 -5.13 11.32
CA SER A 94 3.78 -4.46 11.42
C SER A 94 4.54 -5.11 12.57
N VAL A 95 5.69 -5.73 12.26
CA VAL A 95 6.55 -6.34 13.28
C VAL A 95 6.87 -5.24 14.28
N GLY A 96 6.11 -5.20 15.39
CA GLY A 96 6.64 -4.69 16.62
C GLY A 96 7.92 -5.47 16.84
N ALA A 97 8.98 -4.76 17.22
CA ALA A 97 10.21 -5.41 17.65
C ALA A 97 9.79 -6.56 18.59
N GLU A 98 10.14 -7.80 18.23
CA GLU A 98 9.95 -8.92 19.15
C GLU A 98 10.53 -8.49 20.48
N GLU A 99 9.74 -8.50 21.56
CA GLU A 99 10.12 -7.96 22.88
C GLU A 99 11.42 -8.59 23.44
N ASN A 100 11.95 -9.65 22.81
CA ASN A 100 13.10 -10.42 23.27
C ASN A 100 14.18 -10.71 22.22
N LYS A 101 14.21 -10.05 21.06
CA LYS A 101 15.41 -10.14 20.20
C LYS A 101 16.45 -9.15 20.69
N GLN A 102 17.54 -9.68 21.24
CA GLN A 102 18.74 -8.90 21.54
C GLN A 102 19.17 -8.20 20.24
N ILE A 103 19.15 -6.88 20.24
CA ILE A 103 19.60 -6.08 19.10
C ILE A 103 21.10 -6.33 18.98
N LYS A 104 21.48 -7.10 17.96
CA LYS A 104 22.86 -7.33 17.59
C LYS A 104 23.40 -6.11 16.85
N ASP A 105 24.55 -5.62 17.24
CA ASP A 105 25.25 -4.58 16.49
C ASP A 105 26.04 -5.20 15.32
N ARG A 106 26.78 -4.36 14.57
CA ARG A 106 27.49 -4.79 13.36
C ARG A 106 28.59 -5.82 13.66
N ASP A 107 29.03 -5.90 14.92
CA ASP A 107 30.15 -6.71 15.33
C ASP A 107 29.70 -7.93 16.18
N ASP A 108 28.38 -8.18 16.29
CA ASP A 108 27.71 -9.34 16.94
C ASP A 108 27.20 -10.43 15.97
#